data_AF-A0A7S3X7F5-F1
#
_entry.id   AF-A0A7S3X7F5-F1
#
_cell.length_a   1.000
_cell.length_b   1.000
_cell.length_c   1.000
_cell.angle_alpha   90.00
_cell.angle_beta   90.00
_cell.angle_gamma   90.00
#
_symmetry.space_group_name_H-M   'P 1'
#
loop_
_entity.id
_entity.type
_entity.pdbx_description
1 polymer ?
#
loop_
_entity_poly.entity_id
_entity_poly.type
_entity_poly.pdbx_seq_one_letter_code
_entity_poly.pdbx_strand_id
1 'polypeptide(L)'
;RRRSMLAKALVLFAACASLIRGSEAFSLATPAARHSCRRPRAAVNAGLFDGFQKAAKEREAAKEAQWQAMKDMQAARRDPEAFDKATKRTRYVAMARKAAEAGNLPDGWGCAQDPASGDTYYFNKEKGIASTWDPPLDDMVKILEEQNAL
;
A
#
# COMPACT_ATOMS: atom_id res chain seq x y z
N ARG A 1 -6.93 -11.70 30.73
CA ARG A 1 -8.27 -11.43 30.16
C ARG A 1 -8.11 -10.74 28.80
N ARG A 2 -8.11 -11.47 27.67
CA ARG A 2 -8.16 -10.90 26.32
C ARG A 2 -9.44 -11.43 25.64
N ARG A 3 -10.42 -10.55 25.43
CA ARG A 3 -11.69 -10.83 24.72
C ARG A 3 -11.39 -10.64 23.21
N SER A 4 -11.39 -11.69 22.38
CA SER A 4 -12.53 -12.33 21.71
C SER A 4 -13.17 -11.48 20.58
N MET A 5 -13.21 -12.10 19.38
CA MET A 5 -14.07 -11.84 18.19
C MET A 5 -13.60 -10.70 17.26
N LEU A 6 -13.14 -10.91 16.02
CA LEU A 6 -13.60 -11.82 14.95
C LEU A 6 -15.12 -11.85 14.81
N ALA A 7 -15.74 -10.69 14.55
CA ALA A 7 -17.07 -10.60 13.96
C ALA A 7 -17.31 -9.17 13.48
N LYS A 8 -17.20 -8.93 12.16
CA LYS A 8 -17.85 -7.85 11.39
C LYS A 8 -17.37 -7.90 9.94
N ALA A 9 -17.66 -9.02 9.29
CA ALA A 9 -17.82 -9.09 7.84
C ALA A 9 -19.26 -9.53 7.60
N LEU A 10 -19.88 -9.00 6.53
CA LEU A 10 -21.30 -9.11 6.15
C LEU A 10 -22.25 -8.19 6.92
N VAL A 11 -22.68 -7.06 6.32
CA VAL A 11 -24.05 -6.84 5.80
C VAL A 11 -24.02 -5.56 4.92
N LEU A 12 -24.77 -5.57 3.80
CA LEU A 12 -25.27 -4.42 3.00
C LEU A 12 -24.55 -4.03 1.70
N PHE A 13 -24.51 -4.97 0.75
CA PHE A 13 -24.58 -4.68 -0.68
C PHE A 13 -25.98 -5.09 -1.17
N ALA A 14 -26.98 -4.19 -1.14
CA ALA A 14 -28.27 -4.34 -1.84
C ALA A 14 -29.16 -3.10 -1.67
N ALA A 15 -29.15 -2.18 -2.64
CA ALA A 15 -30.28 -1.29 -2.92
C ALA A 15 -30.11 -0.69 -4.33
N CYS A 16 -30.39 -1.51 -5.33
CA CYS A 16 -30.61 -1.08 -6.70
C CYS A 16 -32.07 -0.60 -6.84
N ALA A 17 -32.26 0.50 -7.57
CA ALA A 17 -33.47 0.89 -8.31
C ALA A 17 -34.79 1.04 -7.54
N SER A 18 -35.25 2.29 -7.38
CA SER A 18 -36.64 2.74 -7.59
C SER A 18 -36.75 4.19 -7.14
N LEU A 19 -36.96 5.13 -8.07
CA LEU A 19 -37.81 6.33 -7.94
C LEU A 19 -37.59 7.26 -9.14
N ILE A 20 -38.05 6.80 -10.30
CA ILE A 20 -38.59 7.69 -11.33
C ILE A 20 -40.10 7.71 -11.08
N ARG A 21 -40.64 8.81 -10.53
CA ARG A 21 -42.06 9.16 -10.69
C ARG A 21 -42.20 10.67 -10.53
N GLY A 22 -42.81 11.27 -11.54
CA GLY A 22 -42.72 12.69 -11.84
C GLY A 22 -43.47 13.62 -10.89
N SER A 23 -43.20 14.91 -11.06
CA SER A 23 -44.22 15.94 -10.95
C SER A 23 -43.81 17.08 -11.86
N GLU A 24 -44.63 17.29 -12.89
CA GLU A 24 -44.61 18.46 -13.74
C GLU A 24 -45.12 19.64 -12.91
N ALA A 25 -44.38 20.74 -12.90
CA ALA A 25 -44.91 22.04 -12.53
C ALA A 25 -44.56 23.01 -13.65
N PHE A 26 -45.48 23.05 -14.60
CA PHE A 26 -45.66 24.08 -15.59
C PHE A 26 -45.76 25.45 -14.90
N SER A 27 -44.86 26.37 -15.19
CA SER A 27 -45.09 27.79 -14.92
C SER A 27 -44.58 28.61 -16.10
N LEU A 28 -45.53 29.09 -16.89
CA LEU A 28 -45.36 30.01 -18.01
C LEU A 28 -44.94 31.38 -17.47
N ALA A 29 -43.80 31.90 -17.93
CA ALA A 29 -43.59 33.34 -18.08
C ALA A 29 -42.48 33.60 -19.10
N THR A 30 -42.89 33.90 -20.33
CA THR A 30 -42.06 34.60 -21.31
C THR A 30 -42.00 36.09 -20.93
N PRO A 31 -40.86 36.77 -21.14
CA PRO A 31 -40.91 37.77 -22.20
C PRO A 31 -39.68 37.72 -23.10
N ALA A 32 -39.96 38.04 -24.37
CA ALA A 32 -39.00 38.16 -25.44
C ALA A 32 -37.92 39.20 -25.14
N ALA A 33 -36.65 38.80 -25.25
CA ALA A 33 -35.55 39.70 -25.53
C ALA A 33 -34.79 39.16 -26.75
N ARG A 34 -35.14 39.69 -27.92
CA ARG A 34 -34.33 39.52 -29.13
C ARG A 34 -33.02 40.23 -28.89
N HIS A 35 -31.97 39.48 -28.60
CA HIS A 35 -30.61 39.96 -28.76
C HIS A 35 -30.02 39.17 -29.92
N SER A 36 -30.07 39.79 -31.09
CA SER A 36 -29.34 39.34 -32.26
C SER A 36 -27.85 39.60 -32.01
N CYS A 37 -27.20 38.75 -31.24
CA CYS A 37 -25.75 38.62 -31.25
C CYS A 37 -25.39 37.42 -32.13
N ARG A 38 -25.02 37.77 -33.36
CA ARG A 38 -24.33 36.95 -34.34
C ARG A 38 -23.39 35.97 -33.64
N ARG A 39 -23.68 34.67 -33.70
CA ARG A 39 -22.72 33.65 -33.26
C ARG A 39 -21.44 33.82 -34.09
N PRO A 40 -20.25 33.99 -33.48
CA PRO A 40 -19.01 33.89 -34.24
C PRO A 40 -19.00 32.51 -34.89
N ARG A 41 -18.79 32.45 -36.20
CA ARG A 41 -18.66 31.19 -36.92
C ARG A 41 -17.41 30.53 -36.36
N ALA A 42 -17.60 29.59 -35.43
CA ALA A 42 -16.49 28.82 -34.85
C ALA A 42 -15.73 28.20 -36.01
N ALA A 43 -14.42 28.43 -36.03
CA ALA A 43 -13.51 27.88 -37.02
C ALA A 43 -13.64 26.35 -36.98
N VAL A 44 -14.33 25.79 -37.98
CA VAL A 44 -14.27 24.36 -38.30
C VAL A 44 -12.91 24.12 -38.94
N ASN A 45 -11.87 23.97 -38.12
CA ASN A 45 -10.62 23.28 -38.45
C ASN A 45 -9.72 23.17 -37.21
N ALA A 46 -10.19 22.45 -36.20
CA ALA A 46 -9.31 21.65 -35.35
C ALA A 46 -9.79 20.21 -35.53
N GLY A 47 -8.93 19.38 -36.14
CA GLY A 47 -9.30 18.17 -36.87
C GLY A 47 -10.11 17.14 -36.08
N LEU A 48 -11.20 16.69 -36.69
CA LEU A 48 -12.07 15.58 -36.26
C LEU A 48 -11.32 14.27 -35.93
N PHE A 49 -10.08 14.13 -36.39
CA PHE A 49 -9.22 12.95 -36.14
C PHE A 49 -8.29 13.08 -34.91
N ASP A 50 -8.10 14.28 -34.35
CA ASP A 50 -7.20 14.51 -33.20
C ASP A 50 -7.79 13.96 -31.89
N GLY A 51 -9.10 14.08 -31.72
CA GLY A 51 -9.82 13.49 -30.58
C GLY A 51 -9.74 11.95 -30.56
N PHE A 52 -9.70 11.30 -31.73
CA PHE A 52 -9.51 9.85 -31.84
C PHE A 52 -8.09 9.42 -31.50
N GLN A 53 -7.07 10.17 -31.95
CA GLN A 53 -5.67 9.88 -31.64
C GLN A 53 -5.35 10.08 -30.16
N LYS A 54 -5.86 11.15 -29.55
CA LYS A 54 -5.72 11.38 -28.11
C LYS A 54 -6.40 10.28 -27.30
N ALA A 55 -7.65 9.94 -27.62
CA ALA A 55 -8.37 8.85 -26.98
C ALA A 55 -7.72 7.48 -27.23
N ALA A 56 -7.07 7.26 -28.38
CA ALA A 56 -6.34 6.02 -28.66
C ALA A 56 -5.08 5.89 -27.79
N LYS A 57 -4.26 6.95 -27.70
CA LYS A 57 -3.07 6.99 -26.84
C LYS A 57 -3.41 6.83 -25.36
N GLU A 58 -4.49 7.45 -24.90
CA GLU A 58 -4.97 7.29 -23.51
C GLU A 58 -5.46 5.86 -23.21
N ARG A 59 -6.10 5.19 -24.18
CA ARG A 59 -6.51 3.78 -24.06
C ARG A 59 -5.33 2.82 -24.12
N GLU A 60 -4.30 3.14 -24.90
CA GLU A 60 -3.05 2.38 -24.93
C GLU A 60 -2.28 2.54 -23.62
N ALA A 61 -2.14 3.75 -23.09
CA ALA A 61 -1.55 3.97 -21.76
C ALA A 61 -2.33 3.25 -20.65
N ALA A 62 -3.67 3.23 -20.72
CA ALA A 62 -4.48 2.47 -19.77
C ALA A 62 -4.29 0.95 -19.92
N LYS A 63 -4.21 0.43 -21.16
CA LYS A 63 -3.93 -0.99 -21.42
C LYS A 63 -2.53 -1.38 -21.00
N GLU A 64 -1.54 -0.51 -21.23
CA GLU A 64 -0.16 -0.70 -20.82
C GLU A 64 -0.02 -0.63 -19.32
N ALA A 65 -0.72 0.28 -18.64
CA ALA A 65 -0.78 0.29 -17.18
C ALA A 65 -1.44 -0.99 -16.63
N GLN A 66 -2.55 -1.44 -17.24
CA GLN A 66 -3.21 -2.70 -16.89
C GLN A 66 -2.32 -3.92 -17.17
N TRP A 67 -1.61 -3.91 -18.29
CA TRP A 67 -0.70 -4.96 -18.72
C TRP A 67 0.56 -5.01 -17.86
N GLN A 68 1.11 -3.85 -17.54
CA GLN A 68 2.25 -3.69 -16.66
C GLN A 68 1.88 -4.14 -15.25
N ALA A 69 0.73 -3.73 -14.73
CA ALA A 69 0.20 -4.23 -13.47
C ALA A 69 0.01 -5.76 -13.49
N MET A 70 -0.52 -6.33 -14.57
CA MET A 70 -0.66 -7.79 -14.72
C MET A 70 0.70 -8.51 -14.76
N LYS A 71 1.69 -7.93 -15.45
CA LYS A 71 3.07 -8.44 -15.50
C LYS A 71 3.76 -8.35 -14.15
N ASP A 72 3.61 -7.24 -13.43
CA ASP A 72 4.17 -7.06 -12.10
C ASP A 72 3.51 -8.04 -11.10
N MET A 73 2.20 -8.26 -11.21
CA MET A 73 1.50 -9.30 -10.45
C MET A 73 1.97 -10.72 -10.81
N GLN A 74 2.28 -11.00 -12.08
CA GLN A 74 2.86 -12.28 -12.50
C GLN A 74 4.31 -12.42 -12.03
N ALA A 75 5.13 -11.37 -12.10
CA ALA A 75 6.52 -11.35 -11.65
C ALA A 75 6.62 -11.58 -10.13
N ALA A 76 5.75 -10.94 -9.35
CA ALA A 76 5.65 -11.16 -7.90
C ALA A 76 5.30 -12.61 -7.54
N ARG A 77 4.62 -13.34 -8.44
CA ARG A 77 4.36 -14.78 -8.29
C ARG A 77 5.48 -15.66 -8.85
N ARG A 78 6.22 -15.17 -9.85
CA ARG A 78 7.11 -15.96 -10.73
C ARG A 78 8.56 -15.95 -10.28
N ASP A 79 8.95 -15.12 -9.32
CA ASP A 79 10.26 -15.20 -8.68
C ASP A 79 10.23 -16.13 -7.44
N PRO A 80 10.58 -17.42 -7.60
CA PRO A 80 10.66 -18.34 -6.48
C PRO A 80 11.77 -17.95 -5.49
N GLU A 81 12.83 -17.29 -5.94
CA GLU A 81 13.97 -16.92 -5.10
C GLU A 81 13.60 -15.80 -4.13
N ALA A 82 12.84 -14.79 -4.59
CA ALA A 82 12.31 -13.75 -3.71
C ALA A 82 11.39 -14.33 -2.62
N PHE A 83 10.56 -15.32 -2.95
CA PHE A 83 9.70 -16.00 -1.99
C PHE A 83 10.50 -16.82 -0.96
N ASP A 84 11.49 -17.58 -1.43
CA ASP A 84 12.37 -18.36 -0.55
C ASP A 84 13.20 -17.46 0.37
N LYS A 85 13.71 -16.33 -0.16
CA LYS A 85 14.42 -15.32 0.62
C LYS A 85 13.52 -14.68 1.68
N ALA A 86 12.28 -14.31 1.32
CA ALA A 86 11.33 -13.76 2.27
C ALA A 86 11.00 -14.77 3.38
N THR A 87 10.77 -16.04 3.01
CA THR A 87 10.50 -17.13 3.95
C THR A 87 11.70 -17.38 4.87
N LYS A 88 12.93 -17.42 4.34
CA LYS A 88 14.16 -17.53 5.14
C LYS A 88 14.29 -16.36 6.11
N ARG A 89 14.11 -15.12 5.65
CA ARG A 89 14.20 -13.92 6.50
C ARG A 89 13.19 -13.97 7.64
N THR A 90 11.94 -14.37 7.40
CA THR A 90 10.94 -14.56 8.47
C THR A 90 11.42 -15.57 9.52
N ARG A 91 12.03 -16.69 9.09
CA ARG A 91 12.60 -17.69 10.00
C ARG A 91 13.78 -17.14 10.80
N TYR A 92 14.68 -16.38 10.16
CA TYR A 92 15.81 -15.75 10.83
C TYR A 92 15.37 -14.70 11.85
N VAL A 93 14.35 -13.89 11.55
CA VAL A 93 13.79 -12.93 12.51
C VAL A 93 13.22 -13.66 13.73
N ALA A 94 12.50 -14.77 13.53
CA ALA A 94 11.97 -15.56 14.63
C ALA A 94 13.09 -16.19 15.48
N MET A 95 14.14 -16.69 14.83
CA MET A 95 15.31 -17.27 15.51
C MET A 95 16.10 -16.20 16.26
N ALA A 96 16.32 -15.03 15.66
CA ALA A 96 16.98 -13.88 16.26
C ALA A 96 16.25 -13.40 17.51
N ARG A 97 14.92 -13.31 17.46
CA ARG A 97 14.12 -12.95 18.63
C ARG A 97 14.29 -13.94 19.78
N LYS A 98 14.21 -15.25 19.48
CA LYS A 98 14.42 -16.30 20.47
C LYS A 98 15.84 -16.26 21.06
N ALA A 99 16.85 -15.99 20.22
CA ALA A 99 18.23 -15.84 20.66
C ALA A 99 18.40 -14.60 21.56
N ALA A 100 17.75 -13.48 21.23
CA ALA A 100 17.77 -12.28 22.06
C ALA A 100 17.08 -12.48 23.43
N GLU A 101 16.00 -13.26 23.48
CA GLU A 101 15.35 -13.69 24.74
C GLU A 101 16.27 -14.61 25.57
N ALA A 102 17.12 -15.40 24.92
CA ALA A 102 18.15 -16.22 25.57
C ALA A 102 19.42 -15.44 25.95
N GLY A 103 19.50 -14.14 25.64
CA GLY A 103 20.70 -13.32 25.87
C GLY A 103 21.84 -13.54 24.87
N ASN A 104 21.59 -14.27 23.78
CA ASN A 104 22.57 -14.50 22.72
C ASN A 104 22.49 -13.38 21.68
N LEU A 105 23.10 -12.25 22.00
CA LEU A 105 23.13 -11.05 21.20
C LEU A 105 24.32 -11.02 20.22
N PRO A 106 24.23 -10.20 19.16
CA PRO A 106 25.33 -10.01 18.23
C PRO A 106 26.50 -9.29 18.92
N ASP A 107 27.69 -9.37 18.32
CA ASP A 107 28.88 -8.76 18.92
C ASP A 107 28.69 -7.25 19.14
N GLY A 108 29.28 -6.75 20.22
CA GLY A 108 29.07 -5.37 20.66
C GLY A 108 27.72 -5.09 21.34
N TRP A 109 26.75 -6.01 21.33
CA TRP A 109 25.47 -5.83 22.05
C TRP A 109 25.46 -6.55 23.41
N GLY A 110 24.73 -5.97 24.36
CA GLY A 110 24.49 -6.55 25.68
C GLY A 110 23.03 -6.39 26.10
N CYS A 111 22.58 -7.22 27.03
CA CYS A 111 21.29 -7.09 27.69
C CYS A 111 21.48 -6.96 29.20
N ALA A 112 20.66 -6.12 29.82
CA ALA A 112 20.59 -5.99 31.28
C ALA A 112 19.14 -5.76 31.70
N GLN A 113 18.81 -6.11 32.95
CA GLN A 113 17.51 -5.77 33.54
C GLN A 113 17.64 -4.47 34.30
N ASP A 114 16.68 -3.56 34.08
CA ASP A 114 16.58 -2.35 34.86
C ASP A 114 16.01 -2.69 36.26
N PRO A 115 16.69 -2.34 37.37
CA PRO A 115 16.20 -2.62 38.72
C PRO A 115 14.93 -1.85 39.08
N ALA A 116 14.59 -0.75 38.39
CA ALA A 116 13.41 0.04 38.68
C ALA A 116 12.14 -0.54 38.04
N SER A 117 12.22 -0.96 36.77
CA SER A 117 11.08 -1.51 36.01
C SER A 117 11.02 -3.05 36.01
N GLY A 118 12.16 -3.73 36.17
CA GLY A 118 12.28 -5.18 35.95
C GLY A 118 12.30 -5.57 34.47
N ASP A 119 12.26 -4.60 33.55
CA ASP A 119 12.27 -4.84 32.13
C ASP A 119 13.71 -5.06 31.63
N THR A 120 13.86 -5.95 30.63
CA THR A 120 15.16 -6.18 29.99
C THR A 120 15.35 -5.15 28.88
N TYR A 121 16.45 -4.41 28.95
CA TYR A 121 16.87 -3.48 27.92
C TYR A 121 18.13 -3.97 27.22
N TYR A 122 18.27 -3.59 25.96
CA TYR A 122 19.40 -3.93 25.12
C TYR A 122 20.26 -2.69 24.88
N PHE A 123 21.57 -2.82 24.96
CA PHE A 123 22.50 -1.71 24.77
C PHE A 123 23.65 -2.12 23.87
N ASN A 124 24.09 -1.21 23.01
CA ASN A 124 25.26 -1.40 22.18
C ASN A 124 26.49 -0.74 22.83
N LYS A 125 27.52 -1.55 23.11
CA LYS A 125 28.78 -1.16 23.76
C LYS A 125 29.71 -0.39 22.82
N GLU A 126 29.64 -0.66 21.52
CA GLU A 126 30.53 -0.07 20.51
C GLU A 126 30.06 1.31 20.05
N LYS A 127 28.74 1.51 19.93
CA LYS A 127 28.16 2.80 19.50
C LYS A 127 27.94 3.79 20.64
N GLY A 128 28.52 3.52 21.80
CA GLY A 128 28.65 4.45 22.92
C GLY A 128 27.40 4.64 23.78
N ILE A 129 26.18 4.77 23.23
CA ILE A 129 25.01 5.19 24.05
C ILE A 129 23.65 4.64 23.56
N ALA A 130 23.57 3.90 22.44
CA ALA A 130 22.27 3.44 21.93
C ALA A 130 21.70 2.29 22.80
N SER A 131 20.88 2.66 23.80
CA SER A 131 19.99 1.75 24.52
C SER A 131 18.63 1.70 23.82
N THR A 132 18.08 0.50 23.71
CA THR A 132 16.78 0.25 23.09
C THR A 132 16.03 -0.81 23.89
N TRP A 133 14.72 -0.73 23.86
CA TRP A 133 13.83 -1.70 24.49
C TRP A 133 13.57 -2.90 23.56
N ASP A 134 13.73 -2.71 22.26
CA ASP A 134 13.58 -3.77 21.25
C ASP A 134 14.93 -4.38 20.89
N PRO A 135 15.04 -5.72 20.80
CA PRO A 135 16.30 -6.38 20.45
C PRO A 135 16.75 -6.03 19.02
N PRO A 136 18.07 -6.04 18.73
CA PRO A 136 18.63 -5.69 17.43
C PRO A 136 18.45 -6.82 16.40
N LEU A 137 17.21 -7.11 16.01
CA LEU A 137 16.88 -8.23 15.15
C LEU A 137 17.52 -8.11 13.75
N ASP A 138 17.66 -6.91 13.21
CA ASP A 138 18.24 -6.73 11.86
C ASP A 138 19.73 -7.07 11.81
N ASP A 139 20.50 -6.68 12.84
CA ASP A 139 21.93 -7.03 12.95
C ASP A 139 22.09 -8.55 13.14
N MET A 140 21.24 -9.17 13.95
CA MET A 140 21.24 -10.63 14.14
C MET A 140 20.89 -11.38 12.85
N VAL A 141 19.89 -10.89 12.10
CA VAL A 141 19.49 -11.50 10.83
C VAL A 141 20.62 -11.40 9.80
N LYS A 142 21.35 -10.28 9.73
CA LYS A 142 22.51 -10.15 8.84
C LYS A 142 23.60 -11.19 9.15
N ILE A 143 23.92 -11.38 10.43
CA ILE A 143 24.90 -12.40 10.85
C ILE A 143 24.44 -13.80 10.46
N LEU A 144 23.15 -14.13 10.64
CA LEU A 144 22.59 -15.42 10.23
C LEU A 144 22.60 -15.61 8.71
N GLU A 145 22.33 -14.55 7.95
CA GLU A 145 22.41 -14.54 6.50
C GLU A 145 23.86 -14.77 6.02
N GLU A 146 24.84 -14.10 6.62
CA GLU A 146 26.28 -14.26 6.34
C GLU A 146 26.79 -15.66 6.68
N GLN A 147 26.42 -16.21 7.84
CA GLN A 147 26.78 -17.57 8.26
C GLN A 147 26.23 -18.65 7.32
N ASN A 148 25.08 -18.40 6.69
CA ASN A 148 24.45 -19.32 5.74
C ASN A 148 24.87 -19.06 4.29
N ALA A 149 25.64 -18.00 4.02
CA ALA A 149 26.17 -17.68 2.71
C ALA A 149 27.57 -18.29 2.46
N LEU A 150 28.23 -18.78 3.52
CA LEU A 150 29.46 -19.58 3.50
C LEU A 150 29.15 -21.07 3.33
#